data_AF-A0A6I6EQI2-F1
#
_entry.id   AF-A0A6I6EQI2-F1
#
_cell.length_a   1.000
_cell.length_b   1.000
_cell.length_c   1.000
_cell.angle_alpha   90.00
_cell.angle_beta   90.00
_cell.angle_gamma   90.00
#
_symmetry.space_group_name_H-M   'P 1'
#
loop_
_entity.id
_entity.type
_entity.pdbx_description
1 polymer ?
#
loop_
_entity_poly.entity_id
_entity_poly.type
_entity_poly.pdbx_seq_one_letter_code
_entity_poly.pdbx_strand_id
1 'polypeptide(L)'
;MSQFVIFNASKSAIHISVNQGDYFIVPAASQPSWIPAQPQAEPDFINKTVAGPGQLHLGDNSITIYPDTSGPADSGVCTLKISTEIPINSLQLYLFWKSATSVALVALQDGQPFQASIVTHDITSVTTSTSPALSGAARSAVLLQTGHQVQINM
;
A
#
# COMPACT_ATOMS: atom_id res chain seq x y z
N MET A 1 4.59 -15.13 -14.20
CA MET A 1 4.35 -15.07 -12.74
C MET A 1 4.34 -13.61 -12.37
N SER A 2 3.33 -13.15 -11.64
CA SER A 2 3.27 -11.76 -11.18
C SER A 2 4.28 -11.57 -10.04
N GLN A 3 5.10 -10.53 -10.11
CA GLN A 3 6.12 -10.24 -9.10
C GLN A 3 5.54 -9.27 -8.07
N PHE A 4 5.68 -9.58 -6.78
CA PHE A 4 5.17 -8.75 -5.71
C PHE A 4 6.25 -8.45 -4.68
N VAL A 5 6.51 -7.18 -4.41
CA VAL A 5 7.62 -6.76 -3.54
C VAL A 5 7.14 -5.72 -2.53
N ILE A 6 7.55 -5.88 -1.27
CA ILE A 6 7.28 -4.90 -0.20
C ILE A 6 8.59 -4.26 0.25
N PHE A 7 8.54 -2.95 0.41
CA PHE A 7 9.64 -2.12 0.87
C PHE A 7 9.24 -1.34 2.14
N ASN A 8 10.09 -1.38 3.16
CA ASN A 8 10.00 -0.49 4.31
C ASN A 8 10.96 0.68 4.14
N ALA A 9 10.42 1.90 4.14
CA ALA A 9 11.17 3.14 4.06
C ALA A 9 11.43 3.80 5.43
N SER A 10 10.99 3.17 6.53
CA SER A 10 11.16 3.69 7.89
C SER A 10 12.50 3.36 8.52
N LYS A 11 12.88 4.15 9.54
CA LYS A 11 14.09 3.95 10.35
C LYS A 11 14.07 2.70 11.22
N SER A 12 12.89 2.19 11.54
CA SER A 12 12.67 1.01 12.37
C SER A 12 12.16 -0.14 11.50
N ALA A 13 12.46 -1.36 11.90
CA ALA A 13 11.77 -2.53 11.35
C ALA A 13 10.27 -2.41 11.65
N ILE A 14 9.46 -2.99 10.77
CA ILE A 14 8.00 -3.01 10.90
C ILE A 14 7.48 -4.43 10.76
N HIS A 15 6.45 -4.74 11.51
CA HIS A 15 5.64 -5.95 11.38
C HIS A 15 4.44 -5.64 10.50
N ILE A 16 4.15 -6.56 9.58
CA ILE A 16 3.12 -6.37 8.58
C ILE A 16 2.25 -7.61 8.51
N SER A 17 0.94 -7.39 8.48
CA SER A 17 -0.05 -8.41 8.16
C SER A 17 -0.83 -7.97 6.93
N VAL A 18 -0.98 -8.90 5.98
CA VAL A 18 -1.77 -8.73 4.75
C VAL A 18 -3.06 -9.49 4.91
N ASN A 19 -4.21 -8.83 4.71
CA ASN A 19 -5.53 -9.45 4.73
C ASN A 19 -5.76 -10.35 5.96
N GLN A 20 -5.32 -9.88 7.14
CA GLN A 20 -5.42 -10.60 8.43
C GLN A 20 -4.64 -11.93 8.49
N GLY A 21 -3.63 -12.11 7.63
CA GLY A 21 -2.68 -13.22 7.75
C GLY A 21 -1.69 -13.03 8.90
N ASP A 22 -0.77 -13.99 9.01
CA ASP A 22 0.32 -13.93 9.98
C ASP A 22 1.20 -12.70 9.76
N TYR A 23 1.75 -12.17 10.86
CA TYR A 23 2.69 -11.07 10.79
C TYR A 23 4.05 -11.54 10.31
N PHE A 24 4.67 -10.76 9.43
CA PHE A 24 6.06 -10.91 9.03
C PHE A 24 6.81 -9.59 9.19
N ILE A 25 8.13 -9.67 9.33
CA ILE A 25 8.99 -8.52 9.57
C ILE A 25 9.55 -8.02 8.24
N VAL A 26 9.46 -6.71 8.04
CA VAL A 26 10.24 -5.98 7.02
C VAL A 26 11.30 -5.15 7.75
N PRO A 27 12.60 -5.40 7.52
CA PRO A 27 13.69 -4.68 8.17
C PRO A 27 13.62 -3.16 7.96
N ALA A 28 14.33 -2.40 8.79
CA ALA A 28 14.48 -0.96 8.62
C ALA A 28 15.21 -0.62 7.31
N ALA A 29 14.94 0.57 6.76
CA ALA A 29 15.73 1.12 5.67
C ALA A 29 17.20 1.31 6.10
N SER A 30 18.13 1.08 5.18
CA SER A 30 19.57 1.17 5.46
C SER A 30 20.01 2.63 5.68
N GLN A 31 20.64 2.95 6.82
CA GLN A 31 21.19 4.28 7.06
C GLN A 31 22.69 4.36 6.68
N PRO A 32 23.17 5.51 6.19
CA PRO A 32 22.47 6.78 5.97
C PRO A 32 21.81 6.91 4.59
N SER A 33 21.90 5.89 3.74
CA SER A 33 21.45 5.94 2.34
C SER A 33 19.93 5.91 2.16
N TRP A 34 19.19 5.55 3.21
CA TRP A 34 17.74 5.39 3.24
C TRP A 34 17.19 4.46 2.16
N ILE A 35 18.00 3.49 1.76
CA ILE A 35 17.59 2.48 0.78
C ILE A 35 16.52 1.62 1.46
N PRO A 36 15.32 1.51 0.88
CA PRO A 36 14.25 0.71 1.45
C PRO A 36 14.65 -0.76 1.54
N ALA A 37 14.23 -1.41 2.63
CA ALA A 37 14.52 -2.83 2.86
C ALA A 37 13.32 -3.71 2.53
N GLN A 38 13.58 -4.97 2.20
CA GLN A 38 12.58 -5.97 1.81
C GLN A 38 12.45 -7.07 2.88
N PRO A 39 11.30 -7.73 3.02
CA PRO A 39 11.18 -8.90 3.88
C PRO A 39 12.02 -10.06 3.35
N GLN A 40 12.36 -10.99 4.23
CA GLN A 40 13.02 -12.24 3.82
C GLN A 40 12.10 -13.15 2.99
N ALA A 41 10.79 -13.08 3.23
CA ALA A 41 9.76 -13.78 2.47
C ALA A 41 8.65 -12.80 2.10
N GLU A 42 8.38 -12.68 0.80
CA GLU A 42 7.29 -11.86 0.28
C GLU A 42 5.97 -12.65 0.35
N PRO A 43 4.83 -12.00 0.64
CA PRO A 43 3.54 -12.68 0.61
C PRO A 43 3.14 -12.97 -0.84
N ASP A 44 2.34 -14.02 -1.03
CA ASP A 44 1.86 -14.39 -2.35
C ASP A 44 0.89 -13.33 -2.89
N PHE A 45 1.05 -12.98 -4.17
CA PHE A 45 0.03 -12.27 -4.92
C PHE A 45 -0.76 -13.25 -5.79
N ILE A 46 -2.06 -13.33 -5.52
CA ILE A 46 -3.00 -14.17 -6.25
C ILE A 46 -3.75 -13.28 -7.24
N ASN A 47 -3.53 -13.52 -8.54
CA ASN A 47 -4.21 -12.78 -9.61
C ASN A 47 -5.68 -13.23 -9.78
N LYS A 48 -6.48 -13.12 -8.72
CA LYS A 48 -7.91 -13.45 -8.61
C LYS A 48 -8.58 -12.46 -7.66
N THR A 49 -9.92 -12.42 -7.61
CA THR A 49 -10.69 -11.55 -6.72
C THR A 49 -10.90 -12.10 -5.30
N VAL A 50 -10.52 -13.36 -5.07
CA VAL A 50 -10.64 -14.05 -3.78
C VAL A 50 -9.30 -14.72 -3.47
N ALA A 51 -8.78 -14.49 -2.28
CA ALA A 51 -7.59 -15.15 -1.74
C ALA A 51 -7.73 -15.43 -0.25
N GLY A 52 -6.80 -16.22 0.30
CA GLY A 52 -6.75 -16.53 1.72
C GLY A 52 -6.09 -15.41 2.56
N PRO A 53 -6.14 -15.53 3.90
CA PRO A 53 -5.36 -14.65 4.77
C PRO A 53 -3.87 -14.69 4.42
N GLY A 54 -3.19 -13.54 4.49
CA GLY A 54 -1.77 -13.42 4.16
C GLY A 54 -1.46 -13.31 2.67
N GLN A 55 -2.48 -13.35 1.80
CA GLN A 55 -2.33 -13.27 0.36
C GLN A 55 -2.95 -12.00 -0.19
N LEU A 56 -2.26 -11.33 -1.12
CA LEU A 56 -2.85 -10.22 -1.86
C LEU A 56 -3.70 -10.73 -3.01
N HIS A 57 -4.71 -9.94 -3.37
CA HIS A 57 -5.63 -10.27 -4.45
C HIS A 57 -6.13 -9.05 -5.20
N LEU A 58 -6.77 -9.25 -6.35
CA LEU A 58 -7.45 -8.18 -7.08
C LEU A 58 -8.62 -7.66 -6.24
N GLY A 59 -8.83 -6.35 -6.22
CA GLY A 59 -9.81 -5.68 -5.37
C GLY A 59 -9.18 -5.08 -4.11
N ASP A 60 -9.97 -4.98 -3.04
CA ASP A 60 -9.58 -4.32 -1.81
C ASP A 60 -8.77 -5.27 -0.91
N ASN A 61 -7.61 -4.79 -0.45
CA ASN A 61 -6.72 -5.47 0.48
C ASN A 61 -6.46 -4.57 1.69
N SER A 62 -6.31 -5.18 2.85
CA SER A 62 -5.96 -4.51 4.10
C SER A 62 -4.51 -4.82 4.47
N ILE A 63 -3.74 -3.78 4.76
CA ILE A 63 -2.34 -3.87 5.20
C ILE A 63 -2.24 -3.27 6.59
N THR A 64 -2.04 -4.13 7.58
CA THR A 64 -1.88 -3.74 8.99
C THR A 64 -0.39 -3.66 9.31
N ILE A 65 0.04 -2.55 9.92
CA ILE A 65 1.45 -2.24 10.14
C ILE A 65 1.65 -1.77 11.58
N TYR A 66 2.71 -2.25 12.23
CA TYR A 66 3.22 -1.67 13.49
C TYR A 66 4.75 -1.77 13.54
N PRO A 67 5.47 -0.92 14.29
CA PRO A 67 6.92 -0.95 14.38
C PRO A 67 7.37 -2.07 15.32
N ASP A 68 8.55 -2.63 15.08
CA ASP A 68 9.14 -3.67 15.95
C ASP A 68 9.33 -3.23 17.41
N THR A 69 9.31 -1.92 17.66
CA THR A 69 9.40 -1.33 19.00
C THR A 69 8.06 -1.24 19.74
N SER A 70 6.94 -1.61 19.11
CA SER A 70 5.62 -1.65 19.75
C SER A 70 4.86 -2.92 19.39
N GLY A 71 3.71 -3.14 20.01
CA GLY A 71 2.87 -4.31 19.75
C GLY A 71 1.78 -4.05 18.69
N PRO A 72 1.04 -5.10 18.30
CA PRO A 72 -0.09 -4.99 17.37
C PRO A 72 -1.21 -4.03 17.81
N ALA A 73 -1.30 -3.71 19.11
CA ALA A 73 -2.26 -2.76 19.65
C ALA A 73 -2.05 -1.33 19.12
N ASP A 74 -0.82 -0.99 18.71
CA ASP A 74 -0.44 0.29 18.14
C ASP A 74 -0.35 0.24 16.61
N SER A 75 -1.17 -0.61 15.97
CA SER A 75 -1.14 -0.78 14.52
C SER A 75 -1.93 0.30 13.78
N GLY A 76 -1.41 0.68 12.62
CA GLY A 76 -2.11 1.46 11.60
C GLY A 76 -2.53 0.55 10.45
N VAL A 77 -3.63 0.90 9.78
CA VAL A 77 -4.18 0.10 8.67
C VAL A 77 -4.25 0.95 7.41
N CYS A 78 -3.57 0.52 6.36
CA CYS A 78 -3.67 1.08 5.01
C CYS A 78 -4.51 0.17 4.13
N THR A 79 -5.29 0.77 3.23
CA THR A 79 -6.03 0.06 2.20
C THR A 79 -5.28 0.08 0.88
N LEU A 80 -5.22 -1.07 0.20
CA LEU A 80 -4.66 -1.23 -1.14
C LEU A 80 -5.75 -1.77 -2.07
N LYS A 81 -6.08 -1.03 -3.12
CA LYS A 81 -7.10 -1.39 -4.10
C LYS A 81 -6.46 -1.69 -5.44
N ILE A 82 -6.36 -2.97 -5.76
CA ILE A 82 -5.81 -3.45 -7.02
C ILE A 82 -6.96 -3.57 -8.03
N SER A 83 -6.78 -3.04 -9.24
CA SER A 83 -7.83 -3.12 -10.28
C SER A 83 -8.20 -4.56 -10.59
N THR A 84 -9.51 -4.86 -10.67
CA THR A 84 -10.01 -6.16 -11.13
C THR A 84 -10.10 -6.26 -12.65
N GLU A 85 -9.96 -5.14 -13.35
CA GLU A 85 -10.13 -5.04 -14.80
C GLU A 85 -8.80 -5.10 -15.55
N ILE A 86 -7.71 -4.70 -14.89
CA ILE A 86 -6.38 -4.63 -15.47
C ILE A 86 -5.49 -5.64 -14.76
N PRO A 87 -5.05 -6.71 -15.44
CA PRO A 87 -4.09 -7.64 -14.88
C PRO A 87 -2.80 -6.91 -14.51
N ILE A 88 -2.34 -7.09 -13.28
CA ILE A 88 -1.05 -6.56 -12.82
C ILE A 88 0.03 -7.64 -12.91
N ASN A 89 1.10 -7.32 -13.63
CA ASN A 89 2.24 -8.23 -13.85
C ASN A 89 3.36 -7.98 -12.82
N SER A 90 3.43 -6.77 -12.28
CA SER A 90 4.33 -6.43 -11.18
C SER A 90 3.64 -5.48 -10.21
N LEU A 91 3.92 -5.64 -8.92
CA LEU A 91 3.42 -4.76 -7.87
C LEU A 91 4.51 -4.54 -6.82
N GLN A 92 4.76 -3.27 -6.52
CA GLN A 92 5.73 -2.85 -5.51
C GLN A 92 5.01 -1.97 -4.50
N LEU A 93 5.15 -2.26 -3.21
CA LEU A 93 4.59 -1.45 -2.13
C LEU A 93 5.71 -0.78 -1.34
N TYR A 94 5.62 0.52 -1.18
CA TYR A 94 6.49 1.30 -0.29
C TYR A 94 5.68 1.70 0.93
N LEU A 95 6.17 1.30 2.10
CA LEU A 95 5.50 1.49 3.37
C LEU A 95 6.28 2.48 4.22
N PHE A 96 5.54 3.41 4.78
CA PHE A 96 6.05 4.50 5.60
C PHE A 96 5.32 4.49 6.93
N TRP A 97 6.09 4.30 7.99
CA TRP A 97 5.59 4.29 9.35
C TRP A 97 6.15 5.44 10.18
N LYS A 98 5.27 6.12 10.91
CA LYS A 98 5.60 7.05 12.00
C LYS A 98 4.84 6.72 13.29
N SER A 99 3.54 6.43 13.20
CA SER A 99 2.68 6.03 14.33
C SER A 99 1.41 5.32 13.83
N ALA A 100 0.61 4.74 14.74
CA ALA A 100 -0.68 4.10 14.42
C ALA A 100 -1.62 4.99 13.58
N THR A 101 -1.56 6.29 13.85
CA THR A 101 -2.33 7.32 13.16
C THR A 101 -1.52 8.08 12.11
N SER A 102 -0.31 7.63 11.76
CA SER A 102 0.56 8.24 10.76
C SER A 102 1.31 7.14 10.03
N VAL A 103 0.61 6.55 9.07
CA VAL A 103 1.09 5.45 8.22
C VAL A 103 0.72 5.75 6.78
N ALA A 104 1.60 5.41 5.84
CA ALA A 104 1.34 5.55 4.42
C ALA A 104 1.82 4.33 3.63
N LEU A 105 1.13 4.09 2.53
CA LEU A 105 1.42 3.08 1.53
C LEU A 105 1.40 3.74 0.16
N VAL A 106 2.41 3.47 -0.65
CA VAL A 106 2.45 3.85 -2.08
C VAL A 106 2.62 2.57 -2.89
N ALA A 107 1.69 2.31 -3.81
CA ALA A 107 1.68 1.14 -4.67
C ALA A 107 2.06 1.52 -6.09
N LEU A 108 3.04 0.78 -6.63
CA LEU A 108 3.55 0.95 -7.98
C LEU A 108 3.29 -0.30 -8.79
N GLN A 109 2.93 -0.10 -10.05
CA GLN A 109 2.85 -1.13 -11.08
C GLN A 109 3.90 -0.79 -12.14
N ASP A 110 4.78 -1.73 -12.45
CA ASP A 110 5.85 -1.55 -13.46
C ASP A 110 6.72 -0.30 -13.19
N GLY A 111 6.92 0.02 -11.90
CA GLY A 111 7.66 1.19 -11.44
C GLY A 111 6.88 2.52 -11.47
N GLN A 112 5.62 2.52 -11.91
CA GLN A 112 4.75 3.69 -11.95
C GLN A 112 3.74 3.68 -10.78
N PRO A 113 3.62 4.75 -9.99
CA PRO A 113 2.64 4.80 -8.90
C PRO A 113 1.23 4.80 -9.47
N PHE A 114 0.36 3.92 -8.96
CA PHE A 114 -1.06 3.88 -9.31
C PHE A 114 -1.98 4.15 -8.11
N GLN A 115 -1.48 4.00 -6.88
CA GLN A 115 -2.23 4.31 -5.68
C GLN A 115 -1.35 4.81 -4.54
N ALA A 116 -1.88 5.75 -3.76
CA ALA A 116 -1.38 6.07 -2.43
C ALA A 116 -2.52 5.99 -1.40
N SER A 117 -2.23 5.40 -0.24
CA SER A 117 -3.12 5.32 0.91
C SER A 117 -2.40 5.90 2.12
N ILE A 118 -2.91 7.02 2.63
CA ILE A 118 -2.26 7.78 3.71
C ILE A 118 -3.27 7.92 4.86
N VAL A 119 -2.87 7.51 6.06
CA VAL A 119 -3.61 7.69 7.30
C VAL A 119 -2.85 8.70 8.15
N THR A 120 -3.51 9.80 8.51
CA THR A 120 -2.97 10.86 9.38
C THR A 120 -3.89 11.13 10.57
N HIS A 121 -3.36 11.79 11.60
CA HIS A 121 -4.07 12.14 12.85
C HIS A 121 -5.31 13.03 12.61
N ASP A 122 -5.38 13.72 11.47
CA ASP A 122 -6.61 14.31 10.95
C ASP A 122 -7.34 13.25 10.13
N ILE A 123 -8.58 12.94 10.55
CA ILE A 123 -9.48 11.87 10.08
C ILE A 123 -9.82 12.07 8.60
N THR A 124 -8.84 11.88 7.72
CA THR A 124 -8.98 11.97 6.27
C THR A 124 -8.01 10.98 5.67
N SER A 125 -8.42 9.71 5.60
CA SER A 125 -7.72 8.74 4.77
C SER A 125 -7.90 9.18 3.32
N VAL A 126 -6.87 9.81 2.74
CA VAL A 126 -6.90 10.19 1.33
C VAL A 126 -6.39 9.02 0.52
N THR A 127 -7.31 8.29 -0.12
CA THR A 127 -6.95 7.30 -1.13
C THR A 127 -7.02 7.97 -2.49
N THR A 128 -5.88 8.05 -3.17
CA THR A 128 -5.84 8.48 -4.58
C THR A 128 -5.50 7.28 -5.44
N SER A 129 -6.26 7.06 -6.51
CA SER A 129 -5.99 6.03 -7.51
C SER A 129 -5.90 6.69 -8.89
N THR A 130 -4.80 6.48 -9.59
CA THR A 130 -4.65 6.85 -11.00
C THR A 130 -4.87 5.61 -11.85
N SER A 131 -5.93 5.60 -12.65
CA SER A 131 -6.08 4.59 -13.71
C SER A 131 -5.16 4.95 -14.88
N PRO A 132 -4.48 4.00 -15.53
CA PRO A 132 -3.73 4.29 -16.74
C PRO A 132 -4.68 4.86 -17.80
N ALA A 133 -4.36 6.04 -18.32
CA ALA A 133 -5.19 6.72 -19.30
C ALA A 133 -5.29 5.88 -20.59
N LEU A 134 -6.48 5.39 -20.90
CA LEU A 134 -6.81 5.00 -22.27
C LEU A 134 -6.65 6.24 -23.15
N SER A 135 -5.85 6.15 -24.21
CA SER A 135 -5.68 7.27 -25.13
C SER A 135 -6.98 7.51 -25.89
N GLY A 136 -7.77 8.48 -25.43
CA GLY A 136 -8.93 8.97 -26.15
C GLY A 136 -10.20 9.06 -25.30
N ALA A 137 -10.65 10.30 -25.13
CA ALA A 137 -11.99 10.76 -24.80
C ALA A 137 -12.41 10.90 -23.31
N ALA A 138 -12.90 12.12 -23.06
CA ALA A 138 -13.89 12.56 -22.08
C ALA A 138 -13.54 12.48 -20.58
N ARG A 139 -13.09 13.63 -20.07
CA ARG A 139 -13.23 14.02 -18.65
C ARG A 139 -14.71 13.95 -18.26
N SER A 140 -15.08 13.10 -17.31
CA SER A 140 -16.40 13.16 -16.67
C SER A 140 -16.35 12.77 -15.19
N ALA A 141 -16.79 13.75 -14.40
CA ALA A 141 -17.43 13.75 -13.08
C ALA A 141 -16.90 12.83 -11.97
N VAL A 142 -16.22 13.44 -10.99
CA VAL A 142 -16.13 12.92 -9.63
C VAL A 142 -17.44 13.23 -8.89
N LEU A 143 -18.14 12.19 -8.45
CA LEU A 143 -19.24 12.32 -7.48
C LEU A 143 -18.63 12.61 -6.11
N LEU A 144 -18.92 13.79 -5.56
CA LEU A 144 -18.46 14.23 -4.24
C LEU A 144 -19.12 13.39 -3.14
N GLN A 145 -18.33 12.53 -2.49
CA GLN A 145 -18.54 12.19 -1.09
C GLN A 145 -17.54 13.01 -0.26
N THR A 146 -18.06 13.65 0.78
CA THR A 146 -17.39 14.62 1.66
C THR A 146 -16.00 14.15 2.13
N GLY A 147 -14.97 14.66 1.47
CA GLY A 147 -13.56 14.62 1.84
C GLY A 147 -12.83 15.65 1.00
N HIS A 148 -11.97 16.47 1.61
CA HIS A 148 -11.21 17.50 0.89
C HIS A 148 -10.33 16.84 -0.18
N GLN A 149 -10.67 17.04 -1.45
CA GLN A 149 -9.79 16.67 -2.57
C GLN A 149 -8.59 17.61 -2.60
N VAL A 150 -7.40 17.07 -2.34
CA VAL A 150 -6.15 17.74 -2.71
C VAL A 150 -5.74 17.22 -4.09
N GLN A 151 -5.92 18.06 -5.10
CA GLN A 151 -5.45 17.79 -6.46
C GLN A 151 -3.97 18.16 -6.54
N ILE A 152 -3.09 17.16 -6.65
CA ILE A 152 -1.69 17.40 -7.04
C ILE A 152 -1.64 17.30 -8.57
N ASN A 153 -1.43 18.44 -9.22
CA ASN A 153 -1.11 18.46 -10.65
C ASN A 153 0.34 17.98 -10.80
N MET A 154 0.53 16.87 -11.50
CA MET A 154 1.80 16.55 -12.17
C MET A 154 1.68 16.95 -13.63
#